data_AF-A0A537DAJ1-F1
#
_entry.id   AF-A0A537DAJ1-F1
#
_cell.length_a   1.000
_cell.length_b   1.000
_cell.length_c   1.000
_cell.angle_alpha   90.00
_cell.angle_beta   90.00
_cell.angle_gamma   90.00
#
_symmetry.space_group_name_H-M   'P 1'
#
loop_
_entity.id
_entity.type
_entity.pdbx_description
1 polymer ?
#
loop_
_entity_poly.entity_id
_entity_poly.type
_entity_poly.pdbx_seq_one_letter_code
_entity_poly.pdbx_strand_id
1 'polypeptide(L)'
;MFRRMVNESIRIGLANDVSSLRRLSLLSYNQLAPYDSPRCYKLCAISRAAGILSARKKSAKRGFPTGTPYALRQQLVYNVTASRRRTVD
;
A
#
# COMPACT_ATOMS: atom_id res chain seq x y z
N MET A 1 4.16 5.61 -13.46
CA MET A 1 4.29 4.20 -13.02
C MET A 1 3.86 3.94 -11.58
N PHE A 2 4.22 4.79 -10.62
CA PHE A 2 3.88 4.61 -9.19
C PHE A 2 2.39 4.30 -8.91
N ARG A 3 1.45 5.04 -9.52
CA ARG A 3 0.00 4.78 -9.38
C ARG A 3 -0.39 3.35 -9.76
N ARG A 4 0.19 2.81 -10.84
CA ARG A 4 -0.09 1.43 -11.29
C ARG A 4 0.44 0.42 -10.28
N MET A 5 1.65 0.61 -9.77
CA MET A 5 2.24 -0.24 -8.73
C MET A 5 1.42 -0.23 -7.42
N VAL A 6 0.93 0.94 -7.02
CA VAL A 6 0.06 1.09 -5.84
C VAL A 6 -1.27 0.37 -6.07
N ASN A 7 -1.93 0.59 -7.21
CA ASN A 7 -3.21 -0.05 -7.52
C ASN A 7 -3.08 -1.57 -7.61
N GLU A 8 -1.99 -2.08 -8.20
CA GLU A 8 -1.71 -3.52 -8.27
C GLU A 8 -1.53 -4.10 -6.86
N SER A 9 -0.75 -3.43 -6.01
CA SER A 9 -0.55 -3.82 -4.61
C SER A 9 -1.87 -3.78 -3.82
N ILE A 10 -2.74 -2.78 -4.07
CA ILE A 10 -4.07 -2.71 -3.45
C ILE A 10 -4.94 -3.87 -3.91
N ARG A 11 -4.92 -4.21 -5.20
CA ARG A 11 -5.68 -5.33 -5.77
C ARG A 11 -5.27 -6.66 -5.12
N ILE A 12 -3.97 -6.90 -5.00
CA ILE A 12 -3.42 -8.08 -4.30
C ILE A 12 -3.84 -8.08 -2.83
N GLY A 13 -3.77 -6.93 -2.17
CA GLY A 13 -4.15 -6.77 -0.78
C GLY A 13 -5.63 -7.04 -0.51
N LEU A 14 -6.52 -6.59 -1.40
CA LEU A 14 -7.95 -6.86 -1.34
C LEU A 14 -8.27 -8.33 -1.59
N ALA A 15 -7.63 -8.95 -2.60
CA ALA A 15 -7.84 -10.35 -2.94
C ALA A 15 -7.41 -11.31 -1.82
N ASN A 16 -6.43 -10.92 -1.00
CA ASN A 16 -5.89 -11.74 0.10
C ASN A 16 -6.33 -11.26 1.51
N ASP A 17 -7.19 -10.24 1.60
CA ASP A 17 -7.55 -9.52 2.84
C ASP A 17 -6.34 -9.14 3.74
N VAL A 18 -5.25 -8.71 3.12
CA VAL A 18 -4.02 -8.31 3.85
C VAL A 18 -3.88 -6.80 3.89
N SER A 19 -3.68 -6.26 5.09
CA SER A 19 -3.38 -4.83 5.30
C SER A 19 -2.00 -4.59 5.92
N SER A 20 -1.28 -5.66 6.30
CA SER A 20 0.04 -5.57 6.91
C SER A 20 1.13 -5.38 5.86
N LEU A 21 2.01 -4.40 6.06
CA LEU A 21 3.11 -4.09 5.14
C LEU A 21 4.00 -5.30 4.83
N ARG A 22 4.39 -6.06 5.86
CA ARG A 22 5.27 -7.23 5.72
C ARG A 22 4.69 -8.28 4.77
N ARG A 23 3.42 -8.66 5.00
CA ARG A 23 2.73 -9.68 4.20
C ARG A 23 2.41 -9.19 2.80
N LEU A 24 2.03 -7.92 2.66
CA LEU A 24 1.78 -7.31 1.35
C LEU A 24 3.05 -7.19 0.51
N SER A 25 4.20 -6.88 1.14
CA SER A 25 5.49 -6.85 0.47
C SER A 25 5.86 -8.22 -0.07
N LEU A 26 5.69 -9.29 0.71
CA LEU A 26 6.00 -10.65 0.25
C LEU A 26 5.17 -11.05 -0.98
N LEU A 27 3.88 -10.70 -0.98
CA LEU A 27 2.96 -11.05 -2.07
C LEU A 27 3.13 -10.15 -3.31
N SER A 28 3.30 -8.85 -3.11
CA SER A 28 3.27 -7.86 -4.20
C SER A 28 4.63 -7.65 -4.85
N TYR A 29 5.74 -7.90 -4.14
CA TYR A 29 7.08 -7.58 -4.65
C TYR A 29 7.44 -8.40 -5.91
N ASN A 30 7.05 -9.67 -5.96
CA ASN A 30 7.24 -10.52 -7.15
C ASN A 30 6.35 -10.08 -8.32
N GLN A 31 5.11 -9.66 -8.04
CA GLN A 31 4.18 -9.15 -9.04
C GLN A 31 4.61 -7.79 -9.61
N LEU A 32 5.46 -7.07 -8.88
CA LEU A 32 6.06 -5.79 -9.31
C LEU A 32 7.37 -5.97 -10.09
N ALA A 33 7.83 -7.20 -10.33
CA ALA A 33 9.02 -7.47 -11.13
C ALA A 33 8.99 -6.87 -12.55
N PRO A 34 7.85 -6.90 -13.29
CA PRO A 34 7.77 -6.35 -14.66
C PRO A 34 7.89 -4.82 -14.75
N TYR A 35 7.77 -4.10 -13.63
CA TYR A 35 7.93 -2.65 -13.63
C TYR A 35 9.42 -2.32 -13.59
N ASP A 36 9.91 -1.66 -14.65
CA ASP A 36 11.25 -1.09 -14.69
C ASP A 36 11.30 0.15 -13.78
N SER A 37 11.54 -0.08 -12.50
CA SER A 37 11.55 0.95 -11.46
C SER A 37 12.51 0.57 -10.35
N PRO A 38 13.20 1.54 -9.72
CA PRO A 38 14.08 1.26 -8.59
C PRO A 38 13.36 0.55 -7.45
N ARG A 39 14.07 -0.32 -6.73
CA ARG A 39 13.52 -1.09 -5.59
C ARG A 39 12.85 -0.19 -4.53
N CYS A 40 13.41 1.00 -4.27
CA CYS A 40 12.82 1.97 -3.34
C CYS A 40 11.43 2.44 -3.78
N TYR A 41 11.22 2.70 -5.08
CA TYR A 41 9.92 3.10 -5.62
C TYR A 41 8.88 1.98 -5.49
N LYS A 42 9.28 0.72 -5.69
CA LYS A 42 8.41 -0.46 -5.49
C LYS A 42 7.99 -0.59 -4.02
N LEU A 43 8.94 -0.50 -3.09
CA LEU A 43 8.67 -0.56 -1.65
C LEU A 43 7.81 0.62 -1.17
N CYS A 44 8.04 1.83 -1.67
CA CYS A 44 7.19 2.98 -1.39
C CYS A 44 5.76 2.76 -1.88
N ALA A 45 5.57 2.14 -3.06
CA ALA A 45 4.24 1.84 -3.59
C ALA A 45 3.49 0.83 -2.72
N ILE A 46 4.18 -0.24 -2.29
CA ILE A 46 3.62 -1.26 -1.39
C ILE A 46 3.27 -0.65 -0.02
N SER A 47 4.18 0.16 0.55
CA SER A 47 3.94 0.87 1.82
C SER A 47 2.70 1.75 1.75
N ARG A 48 2.55 2.46 0.62
CA ARG A 48 1.38 3.31 0.42
C ARG A 48 0.09 2.50 0.29
N ALA A 49 0.12 1.41 -0.46
CA ALA A 49 -1.01 0.49 -0.59
C ALA A 49 -1.44 -0.09 0.77
N ALA A 50 -0.50 -0.53 1.59
CA ALA A 50 -0.77 -1.04 2.94
C ALA A 50 -1.44 0.03 3.83
N GLY A 51 -0.97 1.28 3.75
CA GLY A 51 -1.59 2.41 4.44
C GLY A 51 -3.06 2.61 4.06
N ILE A 52 -3.35 2.61 2.76
CA ILE A 52 -4.72 2.75 2.22
C ILE A 52 -5.62 1.60 2.69
N LEU A 53 -5.14 0.35 2.62
CA LEU A 53 -5.87 -0.83 3.07
C LEU A 53 -6.16 -0.80 4.58
N SER A 54 -5.18 -0.36 5.38
CA SER A 54 -5.36 -0.21 6.83
C SER A 54 -6.39 0.87 7.19
N ALA A 55 -6.40 1.99 6.46
CA ALA A 55 -7.39 3.05 6.63
C ALA A 55 -8.79 2.56 6.24
N ARG A 56 -8.91 1.81 5.14
CA ARG A 56 -10.16 1.14 4.75
C ARG A 56 -10.66 0.21 5.83
N LYS A 57 -9.82 -0.69 6.35
CA LYS A 57 -10.21 -1.64 7.41
C LYS A 57 -10.71 -0.91 8.67
N LYS A 58 -10.07 0.19 9.05
CA LYS A 58 -10.51 1.06 10.16
C LYS A 58 -11.85 1.74 9.88
N SER A 59 -12.05 2.23 8.65
CA SER A 59 -13.29 2.90 8.25
C SER A 59 -14.47 1.94 8.14
N ALA A 60 -14.25 0.75 7.56
CA ALA A 60 -15.21 -0.34 7.52
C ALA A 60 -15.62 -0.80 8.93
N LYS A 61 -14.66 -0.92 9.86
CA LYS A 61 -14.96 -1.23 11.28
C LYS A 61 -15.88 -0.20 11.95
N ARG A 62 -15.87 1.05 11.47
CA ARG A 62 -16.71 2.14 11.99
C ARG A 62 -18.06 2.26 11.28
N GLY A 63 -18.39 1.36 10.34
CA GLY A 63 -19.65 1.36 9.62
C GLY A 63 -19.76 2.38 8.48
N PHE A 64 -18.66 3.06 8.11
CA PHE A 64 -18.68 3.99 6.99
C PHE A 64 -18.58 3.23 5.65
N PRO A 65 -19.52 3.44 4.71
CA PRO A 65 -19.41 2.88 3.37
C PRO A 65 -18.22 3.54 2.67
N THR A 66 -17.14 2.78 2.49
CA THR A 66 -15.95 3.25 1.78
C THR A 66 -15.93 2.64 0.38
N GLY A 67 -15.97 3.51 -0.64
CA GLY A 67 -15.83 3.12 -2.04
C GLY A 67 -14.52 2.39 -2.33
N THR A 68 -14.44 1.74 -3.49
CA THR A 68 -13.25 0.98 -3.90
C THR A 68 -11.97 1.84 -3.77
N PRO A 69 -10.97 1.40 -2.98
CA PRO A 69 -9.83 2.23 -2.59
C PRO A 69 -8.77 2.31 -3.69
N TYR A 70 -9.16 2.62 -4.93
CA TYR A 70 -8.20 2.86 -5.99
C TYR A 70 -7.56 4.24 -5.82
N ALA A 71 -6.26 4.35 -6.06
CA ALA A 71 -5.58 5.63 -6.08
C ALA A 71 -6.02 6.40 -7.34
N LEU A 72 -7.17 7.08 -7.24
CA LEU A 72 -7.71 7.91 -8.32
C LEU A 72 -6.89 9.20 -8.49
N ARG A 73 -6.35 9.73 -7.40
CA ARG A 73 -5.53 10.95 -7.37
C ARG A 73 -4.03 10.63 -7.46
N GLN A 74 -3.31 11.38 -8.29
CA GLN A 74 -1.85 11.36 -8.31
C GLN A 74 -1.33 11.76 -6.92
N GLN A 75 -0.39 10.99 -6.36
CA GLN A 75 0.19 11.28 -5.06
C GLN A 75 1.68 11.57 -5.23
N LEU A 76 2.09 12.74 -4.72
CA LEU A 76 3.49 13.15 -4.67
C LEU A 76 4.22 12.22 -3.68
N VAL A 77 5.21 11.50 -4.18
CA VAL A 77 6.06 10.63 -3.35
C VAL A 77 7.22 11.48 -2.87
N TYR A 78 7.20 11.92 -1.61
CA TYR A 78 8.41 12.41 -0.96
C TYR A 78 9.17 11.23 -0.35
N ASN A 79 10.49 11.32 -0.36
CA ASN A 79 11.41 10.27 0.06
C ASN A 79 11.08 9.80 1.49
N VAL A 80 10.85 8.49 1.68
CA VAL A 80 10.63 7.90 3.01
C VAL A 80 11.99 7.77 3.71
N THR A 81 12.39 8.83 4.39
CA THR A 81 13.18 8.77 5.63
C THR A 81 12.32 9.38 6.72
N ALA A 82 11.36 8.61 7.22
CA ALA A 82 10.59 8.97 8.40
C ALA A 82 10.60 7.79 9.36
N SER A 83 11.58 7.83 10.27
CA SER A 83 11.63 7.02 11.48
C SER A 83 10.25 6.89 12.11
N ARG A 84 9.66 5.70 12.02
CA ARG A 84 8.50 5.35 12.83
C ARG A 84 9.01 4.85 14.17
N ARG A 85 9.10 5.77 15.15
CA ARG A 85 9.26 5.42 16.58
C ARG A 85 8.17 4.41 16.93
N ARG A 86 8.60 3.22 17.35
CA ARG A 86 7.78 2.29 18.12
C ARG A 86 7.45 3.00 19.44
N THR A 87 6.18 3.23 19.71
CA THR A 87 5.69 3.23 21.08
C THR A 87 5.71 1.77 21.53
N VAL A 88 6.64 1.46 22.43
CA VAL A 88 6.64 0.25 23.26
C VAL A 88 5.87 0.65 24.52
N ASP A 89 4.95 -0.22 24.95
CA ASP A 89 4.26 -0.14 26.24
C ASP A 89 5.22 -0.07 27.43
#